data_AF-A0A2W0B6D7-F1
#
_entry.id   AF-A0A2W0B6D7-F1
#
_cell.length_a   1.000
_cell.length_b   1.000
_cell.length_c   1.000
_cell.angle_alpha   90.00
_cell.angle_beta   90.00
_cell.angle_gamma   90.00
#
_symmetry.space_group_name_H-M   'P 1'
#
loop_
_entity.id
_entity.type
_entity.pdbx_description
1 polymer ?
#
loop_
_entity_poly.entity_id
_entity_poly.type
_entity_poly.pdbx_seq_one_letter_code
_entity_poly.pdbx_strand_id
1 'polypeptide(L)'
;MSINLKSLIGRLNDTTRGTLEAAAGLCLSRTHYDIEPEHFLLKLLDKPDSDVSIVLKHFGVDKSKLTVDLSRSLDKLKSGNARTPAISPSLLRALTEGWTIGSLNYSAGQV
;
A
#
# COMPACT_ATOMS: atom_id res chain seq x y z
N MET A 1 -0.75 -17.22 13.70
CA MET A 1 -1.05 -17.67 12.32
C MET A 1 -0.06 -17.00 11.40
N SER A 2 0.93 -17.73 10.86
CA SER A 2 1.91 -17.17 9.92
C SER A 2 1.27 -17.09 8.54
N ILE A 3 0.91 -15.88 8.11
CA ILE A 3 0.41 -15.63 6.76
C ILE A 3 1.55 -15.94 5.79
N ASN A 4 1.31 -16.82 4.81
CA ASN A 4 2.28 -17.08 3.76
C ASN A 4 2.30 -15.86 2.83
N LEU A 5 3.30 -14.99 3.00
CA LEU A 5 3.44 -13.74 2.25
C LEU A 5 3.45 -13.98 0.73
N LYS A 6 4.08 -15.05 0.28
CA LYS A 6 4.12 -15.43 -1.15
C LYS A 6 2.72 -15.73 -1.68
N SER A 7 1.91 -16.46 -0.92
CA SER A 7 0.52 -16.74 -1.28
C SER A 7 -0.32 -15.46 -1.34
N LEU A 8 -0.15 -14.53 -0.39
CA LEU A 8 -0.87 -13.25 -0.39
C LEU A 8 -0.48 -12.39 -1.60
N ILE A 9 0.81 -12.25 -1.89
CA ILE A 9 1.30 -11.51 -3.07
C ILE A 9 0.78 -12.12 -4.38
N GLY A 10 0.61 -13.45 -4.43
CA GLY A 10 -0.01 -14.15 -5.55
C GLY A 10 -1.49 -13.81 -5.78
N ARG A 11 -2.19 -13.33 -4.74
CA ARG A 11 -3.59 -12.88 -4.83
C ARG A 11 -3.72 -11.40 -5.19
N LEU A 12 -2.62 -10.66 -5.27
CA LEU A 12 -2.69 -9.27 -5.69
C LEU A 12 -2.93 -9.17 -7.21
N ASN A 13 -3.78 -8.24 -7.63
CA ASN A 13 -3.91 -7.84 -9.03
C ASN A 13 -2.70 -6.98 -9.46
N ASP A 14 -2.61 -6.66 -10.75
CA ASP A 14 -1.45 -5.94 -11.30
C ASP A 14 -1.31 -4.52 -10.74
N THR A 15 -2.42 -3.84 -10.46
CA THR A 15 -2.43 -2.51 -9.84
C THR A 15 -1.86 -2.56 -8.42
N THR A 16 -2.36 -3.48 -7.60
CA THR A 16 -1.99 -3.63 -6.18
C THR A 16 -0.55 -4.15 -6.06
N ARG A 17 -0.13 -5.09 -6.92
CA ARG A 17 1.25 -5.58 -7.00
C ARG A 17 2.23 -4.48 -7.42
N GLY A 18 1.94 -3.78 -8.52
CA GLY A 18 2.79 -2.69 -9.00
C GLY A 18 2.85 -1.52 -8.01
N THR A 19 1.79 -1.28 -7.26
CA THR A 19 1.77 -0.29 -6.17
C THR A 19 2.67 -0.71 -5.01
N LEU A 20 2.65 -1.99 -4.63
CA LEU A 20 3.53 -2.51 -3.57
C LEU A 20 5.01 -2.41 -3.97
N GLU A 21 5.34 -2.71 -5.23
CA GLU A 21 6.70 -2.55 -5.76
C GLU A 21 7.14 -1.08 -5.77
N ALA A 22 6.26 -0.16 -6.22
CA ALA A 22 6.54 1.27 -6.18
C ALA A 22 6.69 1.80 -4.73
N ALA A 23 5.92 1.25 -3.79
CA ALA A 23 6.00 1.60 -2.38
C ALA A 23 7.31 1.10 -1.76
N ALA A 24 7.79 -0.08 -2.15
CA ALA A 24 9.11 -0.59 -1.77
C ALA A 24 10.23 0.34 -2.30
N GLY A 25 10.13 0.78 -3.56
CA GLY A 25 11.06 1.75 -4.14
C GLY A 25 11.06 3.09 -3.41
N LEU A 26 9.88 3.60 -3.03
CA LEU A 26 9.76 4.82 -2.23
C LEU A 26 10.39 4.66 -0.84
N CYS A 27 10.09 3.56 -0.16
CA CYS A 27 10.65 3.23 1.16
C CYS A 27 12.19 3.18 1.10
N LEU A 28 12.75 2.52 0.08
CA LEU A 28 14.19 2.48 -0.16
C LEU A 28 14.78 3.87 -0.41
N SER A 29 14.14 4.69 -1.27
CA SER A 29 14.62 6.04 -1.58
C SER A 29 14.66 6.97 -0.38
N ARG A 30 13.75 6.75 0.59
CA ARG A 30 13.70 7.50 1.86
C ARG A 30 14.53 6.85 2.98
N THR A 31 15.16 5.71 2.70
CA THR A 31 15.95 4.92 3.66
C THR A 31 15.14 4.49 4.90
N HIS A 32 13.84 4.27 4.74
CA HIS A 32 12.98 3.76 5.81
C HIS A 32 13.19 2.26 6.02
N TYR A 33 12.85 1.78 7.22
CA TYR A 33 13.06 0.39 7.61
C TYR A 33 11.98 -0.55 7.05
N ASP A 34 10.73 -0.09 7.07
CA ASP A 34 9.57 -0.88 6.68
C ASP A 34 8.70 -0.14 5.66
N ILE A 35 8.10 -0.91 4.75
CA ILE A 35 7.09 -0.44 3.81
C ILE A 35 5.79 -0.29 4.59
N GLU A 36 5.56 0.92 5.08
CA GLU A 36 4.33 1.31 5.77
C GLU A 36 3.13 1.53 4.83
N PRO A 37 1.88 1.47 5.35
CA PRO A 37 0.68 1.79 4.60
C PRO A 37 0.74 3.15 3.88
N GLU A 38 1.41 4.14 4.45
CA GLU A 38 1.56 5.46 3.83
C GLU A 38 2.38 5.41 2.55
N HIS A 39 3.42 4.56 2.47
CA HIS A 39 4.16 4.38 1.20
C HIS A 39 3.24 3.79 0.13
N PHE A 40 2.44 2.80 0.52
CA PHE A 40 1.50 2.11 -0.36
C PHE A 40 0.42 3.06 -0.87
N LEU A 41 -0.25 3.77 0.04
CA LEU A 41 -1.30 4.73 -0.30
C LEU A 41 -0.77 5.86 -1.19
N LEU A 42 0.41 6.43 -0.87
CA LEU A 42 1.00 7.49 -1.69
C LEU A 42 1.19 7.03 -3.14
N LYS A 43 1.65 5.79 -3.35
CA LYS A 43 1.82 5.22 -4.69
C LYS A 43 0.53 4.79 -5.35
N LEU A 44 -0.49 4.46 -4.57
CA LEU A 44 -1.81 4.19 -5.10
C LEU A 44 -2.49 5.47 -5.61
N LEU A 45 -2.24 6.61 -4.96
CA LEU A 45 -2.69 7.93 -5.45
C LEU A 45 -2.07 8.28 -6.80
N ASP A 46 -0.86 7.83 -7.11
CA ASP A 46 -0.22 8.07 -8.41
C ASP A 46 -0.90 7.29 -9.56
N LYS A 47 -1.73 6.29 -9.26
CA LYS A 47 -2.41 5.46 -10.27
C LYS A 47 -3.71 6.11 -10.77
N PRO A 48 -3.76 6.61 -12.01
CA PRO A 48 -5.02 7.07 -12.60
C PRO A 48 -5.97 5.88 -12.76
N ASP A 49 -7.28 6.17 -12.74
CA ASP A 49 -8.36 5.19 -12.98
C ASP A 49 -8.32 3.95 -12.08
N SER A 50 -7.72 4.07 -10.90
CA SER A 50 -7.78 3.05 -9.84
C SER A 50 -9.06 3.18 -9.01
N ASP A 51 -9.44 2.11 -8.31
CA ASP A 51 -10.56 2.12 -7.36
C ASP A 51 -10.42 3.24 -6.34
N VAL A 52 -9.20 3.52 -5.86
CA VAL A 52 -8.92 4.63 -4.95
C VAL A 52 -9.23 5.98 -5.58
N SER A 53 -8.88 6.20 -6.85
CA SER A 53 -9.23 7.43 -7.57
C SER A 53 -10.75 7.63 -7.62
N ILE A 54 -11.50 6.56 -7.90
CA ILE A 54 -12.96 6.58 -7.95
C ILE A 54 -13.55 6.87 -6.57
N VAL A 55 -13.07 6.18 -5.53
CA VAL A 55 -13.53 6.33 -4.14
C VAL A 55 -13.27 7.74 -3.63
N LEU A 56 -12.07 8.28 -3.82
CA LEU A 56 -11.74 9.65 -3.38
C LEU A 56 -12.62 10.69 -4.06
N LYS A 57 -12.85 10.55 -5.37
CA LYS A 57 -13.76 11.43 -6.11
C LYS A 57 -15.20 11.32 -5.60
N HIS A 58 -15.69 10.11 -5.35
CA HIS A 58 -17.04 9.89 -4.85
C HIS A 58 -17.28 10.55 -3.49
N PHE A 59 -16.32 10.46 -2.57
CA PHE A 59 -16.41 11.05 -1.24
C PHE A 59 -15.92 12.50 -1.14
N GLY A 60 -15.52 13.13 -2.25
CA GLY A 60 -15.05 14.52 -2.27
C GLY A 60 -13.75 14.73 -1.50
N VAL A 61 -12.88 13.71 -1.42
CA VAL A 61 -11.60 13.81 -0.74
C VAL A 61 -10.59 14.54 -1.62
N ASP A 62 -9.98 15.60 -1.08
CA ASP A 62 -8.91 16.32 -1.75
C ASP A 62 -7.63 15.47 -1.80
N LYS A 63 -7.34 14.96 -3.01
CA LYS A 63 -6.15 14.16 -3.30
C LYS A 63 -4.85 14.89 -2.98
N SER A 64 -4.74 16.18 -3.29
CA SER A 64 -3.53 16.97 -3.04
C SER A 64 -3.26 17.10 -1.56
N LYS A 65 -4.31 17.39 -0.78
CA LYS A 65 -4.21 17.45 0.69
C LYS A 65 -3.80 16.10 1.27
N LEU A 66 -4.44 15.02 0.82
CA LEU A 66 -4.11 13.66 1.27
C LEU A 66 -2.65 13.29 0.96
N THR A 67 -2.15 13.61 -0.24
CA THR A 67 -0.75 13.41 -0.61
C THR A 67 0.21 14.15 0.31
N VAL A 68 -0.09 15.40 0.67
CA VAL A 68 0.72 16.20 1.60
C VAL A 68 0.71 15.59 3.00
N ASP A 69 -0.44 15.17 3.50
CA ASP A 69 -0.57 14.59 4.84
C ASP A 69 0.14 13.23 4.94
N LEU A 70 0.03 12.37 3.92
CA LEU A 70 0.78 11.12 3.83
C LEU A 70 2.30 11.36 3.78
N SER A 71 2.74 12.32 2.96
CA SER A 71 4.17 12.68 2.87
C SER A 71 4.70 13.17 4.22
N ARG A 72 3.94 14.02 4.93
CA ARG A 72 4.30 14.48 6.27
C ARG A 72 4.34 13.36 7.31
N SER A 73 3.49 12.33 7.17
CA SER A 73 3.56 11.14 8.03
C SER A 73 4.87 10.39 7.79
N LEU A 74 5.22 10.16 6.52
CA LEU A 74 6.45 9.50 6.12
C LEU A 74 7.70 10.25 6.59
N ASP A 75 7.71 11.58 6.57
CA ASP A 75 8.86 12.39 7.00
C ASP A 75 9.17 12.25 8.50
N LYS A 76 8.25 11.69 9.30
CA LYS A 76 8.45 11.42 10.74
C LYS A 76 9.04 10.05 11.02
N LEU A 77 9.12 9.18 10.01
CA LEU A 77 9.65 7.84 10.17
C LEU A 77 11.17 7.88 10.35
N LYS A 78 11.70 6.87 11.06
CA LYS A 78 13.14 6.70 11.20
C LYS A 78 13.74 6.34 9.84
N SER A 79 14.85 6.99 9.51
CA SER A 79 15.62 6.79 8.29
C SER A 79 17.03 6.26 8.61
N GLY A 80 17.79 5.88 7.59
CA GLY A 80 19.13 5.28 7.73
C GLY A 80 19.17 3.75 7.59
N ASN A 81 18.12 3.14 7.04
CA ASN A 81 18.16 1.72 6.70
C ASN A 81 19.09 1.46 5.50
N ALA A 82 20.11 0.64 5.72
CA ALA A 82 21.06 0.20 4.68
C ALA A 82 20.71 -1.18 4.08
N ARG A 83 19.58 -1.76 4.46
CA ARG A 83 19.11 -3.08 4.02
C ARG A 83 17.87 -2.94 3.13
N THR A 84 17.50 -4.02 2.46
CA THR A 84 16.20 -4.11 1.78
C THR A 84 15.07 -3.94 2.81
N PRO A 85 14.12 -3.01 2.61
CA PRO A 85 13.03 -2.81 3.55
C PRO A 85 12.06 -4.00 3.55
N ALA A 86 11.50 -4.33 4.71
CA ALA A 86 10.46 -5.36 4.85
C ALA A 86 9.07 -4.74 4.74
N ILE A 87 8.03 -5.56 4.56
CA ILE A 87 6.63 -5.09 4.64
C ILE A 87 6.27 -4.92 6.12
N SER A 88 5.71 -3.77 6.51
CA SER A 88 5.35 -3.54 7.90
C SER A 88 4.18 -4.47 8.33
N PRO A 89 4.09 -4.84 9.62
CA PRO A 89 2.98 -5.65 10.10
C PRO A 89 1.60 -5.03 9.82
N SER A 90 1.52 -3.70 9.83
CA SER A 90 0.30 -2.94 9.53
C SER A 90 -0.11 -3.08 8.07
N LEU A 91 0.84 -2.92 7.14
CA LEU A 91 0.55 -3.10 5.71
C LEU A 91 0.21 -4.56 5.38
N LEU A 92 0.94 -5.51 5.97
CA LEU A 92 0.65 -6.94 5.78
C LEU A 92 -0.77 -7.30 6.26
N ARG A 93 -1.18 -6.76 7.42
CA ARG A 93 -2.54 -6.94 7.94
C ARG A 93 -3.57 -6.35 6.98
N ALA A 94 -3.39 -5.11 6.53
CA ALA A 94 -4.32 -4.45 5.62
C ALA A 94 -4.52 -5.25 4.31
N LEU A 95 -3.44 -5.75 3.70
CA LEU A 95 -3.52 -6.59 2.50
C LEU A 95 -4.24 -7.92 2.76
N THR A 96 -4.01 -8.52 3.92
CA THR A 96 -4.66 -9.78 4.31
C THR A 96 -6.15 -9.60 4.55
N GLU A 97 -6.54 -8.52 5.22
CA GLU A 97 -7.94 -8.15 5.44
C GLU A 97 -8.63 -7.82 4.11
N GLY A 98 -7.97 -7.05 3.23
CA GLY A 98 -8.46 -6.77 1.88
C GLY A 98 -8.71 -8.04 1.08
N TRP A 99 -7.77 -9.00 1.10
CA TRP A 99 -7.98 -10.31 0.47
C TRP A 99 -9.15 -11.08 1.09
N THR A 100 -9.25 -11.09 2.42
CA THR A 100 -10.32 -11.81 3.13
C THR A 100 -11.69 -11.24 2.74
N ILE A 101 -11.83 -9.91 2.74
CA ILE A 101 -13.06 -9.23 2.35
C ILE A 101 -13.37 -9.48 0.87
N GLY A 102 -12.38 -9.28 -0.02
CA GLY A 102 -12.54 -9.47 -1.45
C GLY A 102 -12.98 -10.90 -1.82
N SER A 103 -12.29 -11.90 -1.25
CA SER A 103 -12.59 -13.30 -1.53
C SER A 103 -13.91 -13.78 -0.93
N LEU A 104 -14.25 -13.38 0.31
CA LEU A 104 -15.46 -13.86 0.99
C LEU A 104 -16.72 -13.10 0.57
N ASN A 105 -16.66 -11.78 0.51
CA ASN A 105 -17.85 -10.96 0.32
C ASN A 105 -18.11 -10.66 -1.16
N TYR A 106 -17.06 -10.62 -1.98
CA TYR A 106 -17.14 -10.21 -3.38
C TYR A 106 -16.74 -11.33 -4.37
N SER A 107 -16.40 -12.52 -3.87
CA SER A 107 -15.90 -13.63 -4.71
C SER A 107 -14.74 -13.24 -5.64
N ALA A 108 -13.92 -12.27 -5.21
CA ALA A 108 -12.83 -11.76 -6.02
C ALA A 108 -11.71 -12.81 -6.15
N GLY A 109 -11.24 -13.04 -7.38
CA GLY A 109 -10.10 -13.92 -7.64
C GLY A 109 -8.75 -13.29 -7.25
N GLN A 110 -8.69 -11.96 -7.27
CA GLN A 110 -7.53 -11.13 -6.93
C GLN A 110 -7.98 -9.78 -6.35
N VAL A 111 -7.09 -9.10 -5.62
CA VAL A 111 -7.31 -7.79 -4.96
C VAL A 111 -6.18 -6.80 -5.18
#